data_AF-A0A011P0E2-F1
#
_entry.id   AF-A0A011P0E2-F1
#
_cell.length_a   1.000
_cell.length_b   1.000
_cell.length_c   1.000
_cell.angle_alpha   90.00
_cell.angle_beta   90.00
_cell.angle_gamma   90.00
#
_symmetry.space_group_name_H-M   'P 1'
#
loop_
_entity.id
_entity.type
_entity.pdbx_description
1 polymer ?
#
loop_
_entity_poly.entity_id
_entity_poly.type
_entity_poly.pdbx_seq_one_letter_code
_entity_poly.pdbx_strand_id
1 'polypeptide(L)'
;MLATIGWRLRDQTTYLLEGSVFMGGAVVQWLRDGLGMIARADEIEGLASSVPDSGGIYLVPAHTGLGAPYWDPYARGALLGMTRGTGRAHVARAALEAIAFQSVEVLGAMELDCGQRLRELRVDGGAAANNLLLQFQSDLLGVPVVRPRVTETTALGAAYLAGLAVAFWHDEAELASLWRADRRFEPAAFRARHVRRPTSGSARWMAASRRAQPQLGGVTALLMHCADTQHPQHRRAGTGRRRTAAAALRSRPRRLAARRRARHPRATAGHRRGGQVDQLRDDLRAWPACAHRPQQGELDLLPPVSCRHGCPEPAGDPPCRDRRRC
;
A
#
# COMPACT_ATOMS: atom_id res chain seq x y z
N MET A 1 -6.47 5.66 -4.88
CA MET A 1 -5.27 4.77 -4.98
C MET A 1 -4.31 5.32 -6.03
N LEU A 2 -3.10 4.75 -6.15
CA LEU A 2 -2.13 5.16 -7.16
C LEU A 2 -2.19 4.23 -8.38
N ALA A 3 -2.13 4.79 -9.59
CA ALA A 3 -1.92 4.00 -10.80
C ALA A 3 -0.41 3.86 -11.03
N THR A 4 0.09 2.63 -11.04
CA THR A 4 1.51 2.30 -11.19
C THR A 4 1.71 1.46 -12.45
N ILE A 5 2.87 1.59 -13.11
CA ILE A 5 3.26 0.65 -14.17
C ILE A 5 3.59 -0.70 -13.49
N GLY A 6 2.83 -1.75 -13.81
CA GLY A 6 3.12 -3.09 -13.32
C GLY A 6 4.33 -3.68 -14.03
N TRP A 7 4.21 -3.85 -15.34
CA TRP A 7 5.31 -4.32 -16.18
C TRP A 7 5.10 -3.89 -17.64
N ARG A 8 6.18 -3.96 -18.41
CA ARG A 8 6.14 -3.89 -19.86
C ARG A 8 6.73 -5.16 -20.42
N LEU A 9 5.93 -5.90 -21.18
CA LEU A 9 6.37 -7.07 -21.90
C LEU A 9 6.17 -6.81 -23.38
N ARG A 10 7.24 -6.97 -24.16
CA ARG A 10 7.28 -6.54 -25.57
C ARG A 10 6.94 -5.04 -25.62
N ASP A 11 5.91 -4.66 -26.39
CA ASP A 11 5.46 -3.25 -26.53
C ASP A 11 4.17 -2.94 -25.75
N GLN A 12 3.70 -3.87 -24.91
CA GLN A 12 2.48 -3.67 -24.12
C GLN A 12 2.82 -3.32 -22.67
N THR A 13 2.27 -2.21 -22.19
CA THR A 13 2.42 -1.75 -20.80
C THR A 13 1.16 -2.10 -20.01
N THR A 14 1.33 -2.91 -18.96
CA THR A 14 0.28 -3.24 -18.00
C THR A 14 0.36 -2.30 -16.82
N TYR A 15 -0.78 -1.70 -16.46
CA TYR A 15 -0.91 -0.83 -15.29
C TYR A 15 -1.60 -1.57 -14.14
N LEU A 16 -1.26 -1.18 -12.91
CA LEU A 16 -1.80 -1.71 -11.67
C LEU A 16 -2.36 -0.60 -10.81
N LEU A 17 -3.33 -0.96 -9.96
CA LEU A 17 -3.77 -0.12 -8.86
C LEU A 17 -3.00 -0.50 -7.60
N GLU A 18 -2.32 0.47 -6.98
CA GLU A 18 -1.46 0.24 -5.84
C GLU A 18 -1.97 1.00 -4.59
N GLY A 19 -1.86 0.32 -3.45
CA GLY A 19 -2.06 0.87 -2.13
C GLY A 19 -1.02 0.30 -1.17
N SER A 20 -0.35 1.19 -0.44
CA SER A 20 0.81 0.83 0.37
C SER A 20 0.50 0.91 1.86
N VAL A 21 0.83 -0.17 2.58
CA VAL A 21 0.81 -0.23 4.04
C VAL A 21 2.26 -0.24 4.53
N PHE A 22 2.65 0.78 5.30
CA PHE A 22 4.05 0.93 5.73
C PHE A 22 4.48 -0.10 6.77
N MET A 23 3.56 -0.48 7.67
CA MET A 23 3.83 -1.40 8.77
C MET A 23 2.97 -2.67 8.65
N GLY A 24 3.42 -3.57 7.78
CA GLY A 24 2.93 -4.96 7.65
C GLY A 24 3.76 -5.93 8.50
N GLY A 25 4.59 -6.75 7.85
CA GLY A 25 5.49 -7.69 8.56
C GLY A 25 6.49 -7.02 9.52
N ALA A 26 6.80 -5.74 9.30
CA ALA A 26 7.62 -4.94 10.20
C ALA A 26 7.01 -4.79 11.61
N VAL A 27 5.70 -4.97 11.78
CA VAL A 27 5.05 -5.00 13.10
C VAL A 27 5.55 -6.18 13.93
N VAL A 28 5.67 -7.36 13.30
CA VAL A 28 6.18 -8.57 13.96
C VAL A 28 7.65 -8.38 14.33
N GLN A 29 8.43 -7.76 13.43
CA GLN A 29 9.84 -7.41 13.71
C GLN A 29 9.94 -6.44 14.88
N TRP A 30 9.08 -5.42 14.95
CA TRP A 30 9.05 -4.48 16.08
C TRP A 30 8.70 -5.17 17.41
N LEU A 31 7.77 -6.13 17.42
CA LEU A 31 7.49 -6.92 18.63
C LEU A 31 8.70 -7.75 19.08
N ARG A 32 9.49 -8.27 18.13
CA ARG A 32 10.71 -9.04 18.39
C ARG A 32 11.85 -8.15 18.89
N ASP A 33 12.25 -7.18 18.08
CA ASP A 33 13.48 -6.42 18.28
C ASP A 33 13.26 -5.19 19.18
N GLY A 34 12.07 -4.59 19.11
CA GLY A 34 11.73 -3.38 19.85
C GLY A 34 11.20 -3.68 21.26
N LEU A 35 10.20 -4.55 21.37
CA LEU A 35 9.56 -4.87 22.66
C LEU A 35 10.09 -6.16 23.31
N GLY A 36 10.85 -6.98 22.60
CA GLY A 36 11.34 -8.25 23.14
C GLY A 36 10.22 -9.24 23.53
N MET A 37 9.04 -9.14 22.91
CA MET A 37 7.88 -9.98 23.27
C MET A 37 7.97 -11.40 22.71
N ILE A 38 8.74 -11.57 21.64
CA ILE A 38 9.04 -12.83 20.96
C ILE A 38 10.52 -12.84 20.61
N ALA A 39 11.16 -14.01 20.61
CA ALA A 39 12.57 -14.13 20.21
C ALA A 39 12.71 -14.33 18.70
N ARG A 40 11.73 -14.98 18.07
CA ARG A 40 11.68 -15.24 16.64
C ARG A 40 10.32 -14.89 16.05
N ALA A 41 10.29 -14.54 14.77
CA ALA A 41 9.06 -14.11 14.11
C ALA A 41 8.01 -15.23 14.00
N ASP A 42 8.42 -16.49 13.91
CA ASP A 42 7.55 -17.68 13.84
C ASP A 42 6.83 -17.98 15.16
N GLU A 43 7.35 -17.49 16.29
CA GLU A 43 6.72 -17.68 17.61
C GLU A 43 5.40 -16.91 17.77
N ILE A 44 5.19 -15.85 16.97
CA ILE A 44 4.02 -14.99 17.11
C ILE A 44 2.70 -15.74 16.88
N GLU A 45 2.69 -16.73 15.97
CA GLU A 45 1.47 -17.50 15.68
C GLU A 45 1.06 -18.35 16.87
N GLY A 46 2.01 -19.05 17.50
CA GLY A 46 1.76 -19.83 18.72
C GLY A 46 1.31 -18.94 19.88
N LEU A 47 1.97 -17.80 20.07
CA LEU A 47 1.62 -16.85 21.13
C LEU A 47 0.23 -16.23 20.92
N ALA A 48 -0.11 -15.79 19.72
CA ALA A 48 -1.39 -15.18 19.39
C ALA A 48 -2.55 -16.21 19.40
N SER A 49 -2.25 -17.48 19.12
CA SER A 49 -3.19 -18.60 19.18
C SER A 49 -3.50 -19.04 20.63
N SER A 50 -2.70 -18.63 21.61
CA SER A 50 -2.94 -18.96 23.04
C SER A 50 -4.12 -18.20 23.67
N VAL A 51 -4.65 -17.19 22.96
CA VAL A 51 -5.85 -16.44 23.34
C VAL A 51 -6.90 -16.52 22.23
N PRO A 52 -8.20 -16.52 22.56
CA PRO A 52 -9.26 -16.64 21.57
C PRO A 52 -9.36 -15.40 20.65
N ASP A 53 -9.05 -14.22 21.20
CA ASP A 53 -9.11 -12.93 20.51
C ASP A 53 -8.10 -11.92 21.11
N SER A 54 -8.06 -10.71 20.57
CA SER A 54 -7.21 -9.60 21.04
C SER A 54 -7.63 -9.02 22.39
N GLY A 55 -8.69 -9.52 23.04
CA GLY A 55 -9.16 -9.00 24.32
C GLY A 55 -9.76 -7.60 24.23
N GLY A 56 -10.20 -7.19 23.04
CA GLY A 56 -10.74 -5.85 22.77
C GLY A 56 -9.68 -4.75 22.63
N ILE A 57 -8.39 -5.12 22.58
CA ILE A 57 -7.30 -4.17 22.32
C ILE A 57 -7.05 -4.03 20.81
N TYR A 58 -6.60 -2.86 20.39
CA TYR A 58 -6.27 -2.55 19.00
C TYR A 58 -4.89 -1.92 18.93
N LEU A 59 -4.01 -2.50 18.09
CA LEU A 59 -2.71 -1.92 17.77
C LEU A 59 -2.82 -1.18 16.44
N VAL A 60 -2.72 0.15 16.44
CA VAL A 60 -2.54 0.92 15.21
C VAL A 60 -1.04 1.07 14.96
N PRO A 61 -0.44 0.38 13.97
CA PRO A 61 1.01 0.30 13.85
C PRO A 61 1.61 1.48 13.07
N ALA A 62 1.17 2.71 13.31
CA ALA A 62 1.60 3.91 12.58
C ALA A 62 3.00 4.42 13.01
N HIS A 63 3.99 3.54 13.15
CA HIS A 63 5.35 3.89 13.61
C HIS A 63 6.04 4.90 12.69
N THR A 64 5.70 4.86 11.40
CA THR A 64 6.21 5.75 10.35
C THR A 64 5.07 6.52 9.67
N GLY A 65 3.98 6.78 10.39
CA GLY A 65 2.74 7.30 9.82
C GLY A 65 1.82 6.21 9.26
N LEU A 66 0.67 6.62 8.72
CA LEU A 66 -0.29 5.77 8.04
C LEU A 66 -0.21 6.01 6.53
N GLY A 67 -0.07 4.93 5.77
CA GLY A 67 -0.15 4.95 4.30
C GLY A 67 -1.59 5.00 3.82
N ALA A 68 -1.87 4.32 2.70
CA ALA A 68 -3.23 4.24 2.17
C ALA A 68 -4.19 3.56 3.18
N PRO A 69 -5.48 3.97 3.25
CA PRO A 69 -6.10 5.10 2.54
C PRO A 69 -5.94 6.47 3.25
N TYR A 70 -5.29 6.53 4.41
CA TYR A 70 -5.25 7.71 5.28
C TYR A 70 -4.28 8.80 4.84
N TRP A 71 -3.10 8.41 4.36
CA TRP A 71 -2.00 9.32 3.96
C TRP A 71 -1.62 10.34 5.04
N ASP A 72 -1.44 9.87 6.27
CA ASP A 72 -1.11 10.71 7.42
C ASP A 72 0.31 10.42 7.93
N PRO A 73 1.32 11.26 7.59
CA PRO A 73 2.69 11.07 8.04
C PRO A 73 2.90 11.42 9.53
N TYR A 74 1.93 12.06 10.16
CA TYR A 74 1.99 12.50 11.56
C TYR A 74 1.31 11.51 12.51
N ALA A 75 0.54 10.56 11.99
CA ALA A 75 0.02 9.45 12.78
C ALA A 75 1.15 8.69 13.49
N ARG A 76 0.88 8.19 14.70
CA ARG A 76 1.86 7.46 15.52
C ARG A 76 1.31 6.14 16.01
N GLY A 77 2.23 5.19 16.27
CA GLY A 77 1.89 3.88 16.81
C GLY A 77 1.09 4.01 18.10
N ALA A 78 -0.05 3.31 18.21
CA ALA A 78 -0.93 3.39 19.37
C ALA A 78 -1.48 2.01 19.72
N LEU A 79 -1.42 1.64 21.00
CA LEU A 79 -2.08 0.46 21.56
C LEU A 79 -3.24 0.93 22.44
N LEU A 80 -4.46 0.60 22.05
CA LEU A 80 -5.69 1.12 22.66
C LEU A 80 -6.54 -0.01 23.24
N GLY A 81 -7.30 0.28 24.30
CA GLY A 81 -8.27 -0.66 24.88
C GLY A 81 -7.71 -1.59 25.97
N MET A 82 -6.48 -1.35 26.45
CA MET A 82 -5.87 -2.18 27.49
C MET A 82 -6.68 -2.17 28.80
N THR A 83 -6.87 -3.36 29.36
CA THR A 83 -7.36 -3.60 30.73
C THR A 83 -6.29 -4.32 31.56
N ARG A 84 -6.53 -4.50 32.87
CA ARG A 84 -5.62 -5.24 33.77
C ARG A 84 -5.36 -6.69 33.33
N GLY A 85 -6.27 -7.31 32.58
CA GLY A 85 -6.11 -8.67 32.05
C GLY A 85 -5.31 -8.75 30.74
N THR A 86 -4.91 -7.61 30.18
CA THR A 86 -4.14 -7.58 28.94
C THR A 86 -2.75 -8.16 29.16
N GLY A 87 -2.30 -8.98 28.22
CA GLY A 87 -1.00 -9.66 28.30
C GLY A 87 -0.36 -9.78 26.93
N ARG A 88 0.86 -10.33 26.90
CA ARG A 88 1.67 -10.44 25.65
C ARG A 88 0.93 -11.17 24.51
N ALA A 89 0.12 -12.17 24.83
CA ALA A 89 -0.64 -12.93 23.83
C ALA A 89 -1.71 -12.08 23.14
N HIS A 90 -2.41 -11.22 23.90
CA HIS A 90 -3.38 -10.27 23.36
C HIS A 90 -2.69 -9.24 22.45
N VAL A 91 -1.49 -8.77 22.80
CA VAL A 91 -0.70 -7.84 21.96
C VAL A 91 -0.24 -8.50 20.67
N ALA A 92 0.28 -9.73 20.74
CA ALA A 92 0.63 -10.52 19.55
C ALA A 92 -0.58 -10.74 18.64
N ARG A 93 -1.74 -11.06 19.22
CA ARG A 93 -3.00 -11.21 18.48
C ARG A 93 -3.44 -9.90 17.83
N ALA A 94 -3.46 -8.80 18.56
CA ALA A 94 -3.80 -7.48 18.03
C ALA A 94 -2.84 -7.01 16.92
N ALA A 95 -1.57 -7.39 16.97
CA ALA A 95 -0.60 -7.09 15.92
C ALA A 95 -0.90 -7.82 14.61
N LEU A 96 -1.27 -9.10 14.66
CA LEU A 96 -1.71 -9.84 13.47
C LEU A 96 -3.02 -9.28 12.93
N GLU A 97 -3.99 -9.01 13.82
CA GLU A 97 -5.26 -8.40 13.42
C GLU A 97 -5.06 -7.02 12.76
N ALA A 98 -4.12 -6.22 13.25
CA ALA A 98 -3.78 -4.91 12.68
C ALA A 98 -3.22 -4.99 11.25
N ILE A 99 -2.39 -5.99 10.94
CA ILE A 99 -1.91 -6.23 9.57
C ILE A 99 -3.11 -6.53 8.64
N ALA A 100 -4.04 -7.36 9.12
CA ALA A 100 -5.21 -7.72 8.34
C ALA A 100 -6.17 -6.53 8.14
N PHE A 101 -6.44 -5.75 9.19
CA PHE A 101 -7.30 -4.57 9.10
C PHE A 101 -6.76 -3.53 8.11
N GLN A 102 -5.46 -3.22 8.15
CA GLN A 102 -4.86 -2.30 7.18
C GLN A 102 -5.03 -2.81 5.74
N SER A 103 -4.85 -4.11 5.51
CA SER A 103 -5.03 -4.71 4.19
C SER A 103 -6.50 -4.62 3.72
N VAL A 104 -7.46 -4.83 4.61
CA VAL A 104 -8.90 -4.67 4.30
C VAL A 104 -9.24 -3.23 3.92
N GLU A 105 -8.69 -2.24 4.61
CA GLU A 105 -8.97 -0.84 4.30
C GLU A 105 -8.39 -0.42 2.95
N VAL A 106 -7.18 -0.88 2.61
CA VAL A 106 -6.60 -0.65 1.29
C VAL A 106 -7.41 -1.34 0.19
N LEU A 107 -7.75 -2.61 0.37
CA LEU A 107 -8.53 -3.37 -0.61
C LEU A 107 -9.94 -2.79 -0.78
N GLY A 108 -10.59 -2.36 0.29
CA GLY A 108 -11.89 -1.68 0.22
C GLY A 108 -11.82 -0.36 -0.54
N ALA A 109 -10.75 0.42 -0.35
CA ALA A 109 -10.53 1.63 -1.14
C ALA A 109 -10.22 1.31 -2.62
N MET A 110 -9.50 0.23 -2.90
CA MET A 110 -9.30 -0.25 -4.28
C MET A 110 -10.62 -0.66 -4.95
N GLU A 111 -11.50 -1.40 -4.27
CA GLU A 111 -12.82 -1.79 -4.80
C GLU A 111 -13.65 -0.56 -5.19
N LEU A 112 -13.61 0.50 -4.38
CA LEU A 112 -14.30 1.75 -4.66
C LEU A 112 -13.76 2.45 -5.91
N ASP A 113 -12.44 2.51 -6.06
CA ASP A 113 -11.79 3.14 -7.23
C ASP A 113 -12.02 2.34 -8.53
N CYS A 114 -11.99 1.00 -8.48
CA CYS A 114 -12.12 0.17 -9.67
C CYS A 114 -13.57 -0.26 -10.00
N GLY A 115 -14.54 -0.02 -9.10
CA GLY A 115 -15.93 -0.39 -9.29
C GLY A 115 -16.18 -1.91 -9.35
N GLN A 116 -15.20 -2.71 -8.91
CA GLN A 116 -15.23 -4.17 -8.96
C GLN A 116 -15.05 -4.76 -7.58
N ARG A 117 -15.71 -5.90 -7.35
CA ARG A 117 -15.56 -6.66 -6.11
C ARG A 117 -14.36 -7.59 -6.17
N LEU A 118 -13.59 -7.64 -5.09
CA LEU A 118 -12.53 -8.60 -4.86
C LEU A 118 -13.14 -10.01 -4.85
N ARG A 119 -12.52 -10.95 -5.57
CA ARG A 119 -13.01 -12.34 -5.68
C ARG A 119 -12.12 -13.35 -4.95
N GLU A 120 -10.83 -13.09 -4.94
CA GLU A 120 -9.82 -13.84 -4.19
C GLU A 120 -8.69 -12.88 -3.84
N LEU A 121 -7.98 -13.15 -2.75
CA LEU A 121 -6.73 -12.47 -2.43
C LEU A 121 -5.58 -13.47 -2.49
N ARG A 122 -4.64 -13.26 -3.41
CA ARG A 122 -3.37 -14.02 -3.43
C ARG A 122 -2.35 -13.27 -2.58
N VAL A 123 -1.65 -14.01 -1.73
CA VAL A 123 -0.73 -13.44 -0.73
C VAL A 123 0.63 -14.09 -0.83
N ASP A 124 1.67 -13.35 -0.47
CA ASP A 124 3.05 -13.81 -0.49
C ASP A 124 3.89 -13.10 0.59
N GLY A 125 5.20 -13.36 0.58
CA GLY A 125 6.14 -12.81 1.55
C GLY A 125 6.09 -13.49 2.93
N GLY A 126 7.02 -13.10 3.80
CA GLY A 126 7.24 -13.79 5.08
C GLY A 126 6.02 -13.82 6.02
N ALA A 127 5.16 -12.79 5.98
CA ALA A 127 3.95 -12.76 6.81
C ALA A 127 2.89 -13.79 6.36
N ALA A 128 2.89 -14.19 5.08
CA ALA A 128 1.97 -15.21 4.56
C ALA A 128 2.24 -16.61 5.13
N ALA A 129 3.39 -16.84 5.79
CA ALA A 129 3.62 -18.10 6.51
C ALA A 129 2.64 -18.29 7.69
N ASN A 130 2.09 -17.21 8.25
CA ASN A 130 1.25 -17.25 9.44
C ASN A 130 -0.20 -17.65 9.11
N ASN A 131 -0.62 -18.85 9.52
CA ASN A 131 -1.95 -19.36 9.14
C ASN A 131 -3.08 -18.65 9.88
N LEU A 132 -2.86 -18.23 11.13
CA LEU A 132 -3.84 -17.47 11.91
C LEU A 132 -4.15 -16.13 11.24
N LEU A 133 -3.12 -15.42 10.78
CA LEU A 133 -3.25 -14.17 10.04
C LEU A 133 -4.06 -14.37 8.75
N LEU A 134 -3.70 -15.38 7.94
CA LEU A 134 -4.36 -15.61 6.66
C LEU A 134 -5.82 -16.07 6.82
N GLN A 135 -6.11 -16.86 7.84
CA GLN A 135 -7.49 -17.21 8.17
C GLN A 135 -8.29 -15.97 8.57
N PHE A 136 -7.76 -15.15 9.48
CA PHE A 136 -8.43 -13.92 9.92
C PHE A 136 -8.62 -12.92 8.77
N GLN A 137 -7.64 -12.81 7.87
CA GLN A 137 -7.73 -11.99 6.66
C GLN A 137 -8.88 -12.44 5.75
N SER A 138 -9.04 -13.75 5.55
CA SER A 138 -10.14 -14.31 4.76
C SER A 138 -11.49 -14.07 5.42
N ASP A 139 -11.55 -14.23 6.75
CA ASP A 139 -12.76 -13.97 7.54
C ASP A 139 -13.20 -12.50 7.45
N LEU A 140 -12.25 -11.56 7.48
CA LEU A 140 -12.55 -10.12 7.37
C LEU A 140 -12.99 -9.71 5.96
N LEU A 141 -12.33 -10.22 4.91
CA LEU A 141 -12.65 -9.87 3.54
C LEU A 141 -13.92 -10.56 3.03
N GLY A 142 -14.28 -11.71 3.61
CA GLY A 142 -15.37 -12.54 3.10
C GLY A 142 -15.06 -13.19 1.75
N VAL A 143 -13.78 -13.26 1.36
CA VAL A 143 -13.31 -13.93 0.15
C VAL A 143 -12.15 -14.87 0.45
N PRO A 144 -11.90 -15.86 -0.41
CA PRO A 144 -10.79 -16.79 -0.25
C PRO A 144 -9.43 -16.08 -0.28
N VAL A 145 -8.53 -16.49 0.61
CA VAL A 145 -7.13 -16.07 0.63
C VAL A 145 -6.26 -17.25 0.22
N VAL A 146 -5.34 -17.05 -0.74
CA VAL A 146 -4.57 -18.14 -1.35
C VAL A 146 -3.07 -17.97 -1.18
N ARG A 147 -2.52 -18.92 -0.40
CA ARG A 147 -1.14 -19.37 -0.24
C ARG A 147 -0.48 -19.95 -1.49
N PRO A 148 0.45 -19.35 -2.25
CA PRO A 148 1.23 -20.11 -3.23
C PRO A 148 2.29 -20.99 -2.54
N ARG A 149 2.73 -22.05 -3.22
CA ARG A 149 3.83 -22.92 -2.75
C ARG A 149 5.17 -22.21 -2.68
N VAL A 150 5.40 -21.26 -3.59
CA VAL A 150 6.59 -20.39 -3.58
C VAL A 150 6.15 -19.03 -3.04
N THR A 151 6.61 -18.68 -1.84
CA THR A 151 6.25 -17.42 -1.16
C THR A 151 7.16 -16.24 -1.53
N GLU A 152 8.33 -16.50 -2.10
CA GLU A 152 9.26 -15.48 -2.61
C GLU A 152 8.89 -15.07 -4.04
N THR A 153 7.65 -14.59 -4.21
CA THR A 153 7.08 -14.22 -5.51
C THR A 153 7.78 -13.03 -6.17
N THR A 154 8.39 -12.14 -5.37
CA THR A 154 9.20 -11.03 -5.89
C THR A 154 10.39 -11.54 -6.70
N ALA A 155 11.16 -12.48 -6.14
CA ALA A 155 12.28 -13.08 -6.84
C ALA A 155 11.81 -13.94 -8.03
N LEU A 156 10.70 -14.67 -7.85
CA LEU A 156 10.10 -15.48 -8.90
C LEU A 156 9.64 -14.63 -10.11
N GLY A 157 9.01 -13.49 -9.86
CA GLY A 157 8.56 -12.57 -10.92
C GLY A 157 9.73 -11.99 -11.72
N ALA A 158 10.82 -11.62 -11.05
CA ALA A 158 12.04 -11.19 -11.73
C ALA A 158 12.64 -12.31 -12.58
N ALA A 159 12.69 -13.54 -12.06
CA ALA A 159 13.15 -14.71 -12.81
C ALA A 159 12.26 -14.98 -14.03
N TYR A 160 10.93 -14.90 -13.90
CA TYR A 160 9.99 -15.07 -15.00
C TYR A 160 10.19 -14.03 -16.11
N LEU A 161 10.32 -12.76 -15.77
CA LEU A 161 10.55 -11.70 -16.75
C LEU A 161 11.88 -11.92 -17.50
N ALA A 162 12.96 -12.25 -16.78
CA ALA A 162 14.25 -12.54 -17.39
C ALA A 162 14.19 -13.82 -18.26
N GLY A 163 13.51 -14.85 -17.78
CA GLY A 163 13.37 -16.13 -18.48
C GLY A 163 12.54 -16.01 -19.77
N LEU A 164 11.47 -15.21 -19.76
CA LEU A 164 10.72 -14.89 -20.99
C LEU A 164 11.59 -14.15 -22.01
N ALA A 165 12.44 -13.22 -21.56
CA ALA A 165 13.32 -12.45 -22.44
C ALA A 165 14.37 -13.31 -23.16
N VAL A 166 14.82 -14.41 -22.52
CA VAL A 166 15.80 -15.34 -23.09
C VAL A 166 15.18 -16.64 -23.61
N ALA A 167 13.84 -16.69 -23.73
CA ALA A 167 13.08 -17.86 -24.16
C ALA A 167 13.35 -19.14 -23.34
N PHE A 168 13.66 -18.99 -22.04
CA PHE A 168 13.67 -20.12 -21.10
C PHE A 168 12.25 -20.65 -20.87
N TRP A 169 11.27 -19.74 -20.82
CA TRP A 169 9.83 -20.04 -20.94
C TRP A 169 9.29 -19.39 -22.21
N HIS A 170 8.25 -19.99 -22.78
CA HIS A 170 7.67 -19.62 -24.07
C HIS A 170 6.78 -18.39 -23.95
N ASP A 171 5.85 -18.41 -22.99
CA ASP A 171 4.84 -17.36 -22.81
C ASP A 171 4.26 -17.31 -21.39
N GLU A 172 3.37 -16.34 -21.16
CA GLU A 172 2.72 -16.12 -19.88
C GLU A 172 1.74 -17.26 -19.51
N ALA A 173 1.23 -18.01 -20.49
CA ALA A 173 0.34 -19.15 -20.26
C ALA A 173 1.12 -20.34 -19.68
N GLU A 174 2.33 -20.59 -20.17
CA GLU A 174 3.26 -21.55 -19.55
C GLU A 174 3.52 -21.16 -18.10
N LEU A 175 3.86 -19.89 -17.83
CA LEU A 175 4.10 -19.42 -16.45
C LEU A 175 2.88 -19.59 -15.54
N ALA A 176 1.68 -19.31 -16.05
CA ALA A 176 0.44 -19.50 -15.30
C ALA A 176 0.22 -20.98 -14.91
N SER A 177 0.63 -21.93 -15.75
CA SER A 177 0.53 -23.37 -15.48
C SER A 177 1.49 -23.88 -14.39
N LEU A 178 2.59 -23.15 -14.17
CA LEU A 178 3.58 -23.45 -13.12
C LEU A 178 3.10 -23.04 -11.73
N TRP A 179 2.16 -22.10 -11.65
CA TRP A 179 1.65 -21.62 -10.37
C TRP A 179 0.87 -22.72 -9.64
N ARG A 180 1.22 -22.94 -8.37
CA ARG A 180 0.57 -23.93 -7.51
C ARG A 180 0.23 -23.31 -6.16
N ALA A 181 -1.02 -23.48 -5.75
CA ALA A 181 -1.44 -23.18 -4.39
C ALA A 181 -0.83 -24.21 -3.41
N ASP A 182 -0.28 -23.73 -2.31
CA ASP A 182 0.01 -24.51 -1.10
C ASP A 182 -1.27 -24.69 -0.28
N ARG A 183 -1.91 -23.57 0.06
CA ARG A 183 -3.08 -23.57 0.94
C ARG A 183 -4.06 -22.49 0.55
N ARG A 184 -5.35 -22.83 0.64
CA ARG A 184 -6.47 -21.89 0.47
C ARG A 184 -7.21 -21.77 1.80
N PHE A 185 -7.37 -20.53 2.25
CA PHE A 185 -8.13 -20.16 3.43
C PHE A 185 -9.49 -19.68 2.97
N GLU A 186 -10.54 -20.32 3.47
CA GLU A 186 -11.91 -19.97 3.14
C GLU A 186 -12.51 -19.16 4.31
N PRO A 187 -13.35 -18.15 4.04
CA PRO A 187 -13.99 -17.37 5.10
C PRO A 187 -14.79 -18.28 6.02
N ALA A 188 -14.60 -18.16 7.33
CA ALA A 188 -15.27 -18.98 8.34
C ALA A 188 -16.80 -18.85 8.31
N ALA A 189 -17.35 -17.77 7.71
CA ALA A 189 -18.78 -17.63 7.43
C ALA A 189 -19.34 -18.76 6.52
N PHE A 190 -18.50 -19.43 5.73
CA PHE A 190 -18.88 -20.64 4.99
C PHE A 190 -19.04 -21.87 5.90
N ARG A 191 -18.53 -21.84 7.15
CA ARG A 191 -18.53 -22.97 8.10
C ARG A 191 -19.34 -22.76 9.39
N ALA A 192 -19.76 -21.55 9.76
CA ALA A 192 -20.66 -21.36 10.90
C ALA A 192 -21.51 -20.08 10.82
N ARG A 193 -22.84 -20.22 10.82
CA ARG A 193 -23.85 -19.13 10.89
C ARG A 193 -23.88 -18.35 12.22
N HIS A 194 -22.87 -18.45 13.08
CA HIS A 194 -22.95 -17.94 14.46
C HIS A 194 -21.68 -17.23 14.96
N VAL A 195 -20.99 -16.46 14.11
CA VAL A 195 -19.90 -15.57 14.58
C VAL A 195 -20.29 -14.11 14.31
N ARG A 196 -20.19 -13.32 15.39
CA ARG A 196 -20.54 -11.89 15.52
C ARG A 196 -20.26 -11.09 14.25
N ARG A 197 -21.25 -10.26 13.89
CA ARG A 197 -21.20 -9.17 12.91
C ARG A 197 -19.76 -8.66 12.61
N PRO A 198 -19.22 -8.89 11.40
CA PRO A 198 -17.91 -8.36 10.98
C PRO A 198 -17.82 -6.82 11.08
N THR A 199 -18.95 -6.11 11.15
CA THR A 199 -19.00 -4.65 11.29
C THR A 199 -18.45 -4.11 12.62
N SER A 200 -18.47 -4.87 13.72
CA SER A 200 -18.07 -4.32 15.02
C SER A 200 -16.55 -4.27 15.24
N GLY A 201 -15.79 -5.14 14.56
CA GLY A 201 -14.33 -5.14 14.60
C GLY A 201 -13.78 -3.99 13.75
N SER A 202 -14.19 -3.92 12.48
CA SER A 202 -13.76 -2.87 11.56
C SER A 202 -14.17 -1.47 12.00
N ALA A 203 -15.35 -1.30 12.62
CA ALA A 203 -15.76 -0.01 13.18
C ALA A 203 -14.86 0.46 14.34
N ARG A 204 -14.47 -0.47 15.22
CA ARG A 204 -13.54 -0.17 16.32
C ARG A 204 -12.13 0.07 15.83
N TRP A 205 -11.68 -0.68 14.83
CA TRP A 205 -10.43 -0.42 14.13
C TRP A 205 -10.39 1.01 13.56
N MET A 206 -11.38 1.41 12.77
CA MET A 206 -11.45 2.77 12.23
C MET A 206 -11.44 3.85 13.32
N ALA A 207 -12.10 3.59 14.45
CA ALA A 207 -12.06 4.50 15.60
C ALA A 207 -10.68 4.55 16.26
N ALA A 208 -9.96 3.42 16.33
CA ALA A 208 -8.59 3.36 16.81
C ALA A 208 -7.64 4.11 15.88
N SER A 209 -7.71 3.90 14.56
CA SER A 209 -6.89 4.60 13.57
C SER A 209 -7.08 6.11 13.65
N ARG A 210 -8.32 6.60 13.74
CA ARG A 210 -8.60 8.03 13.93
C ARG A 210 -7.98 8.62 15.20
N ARG A 211 -7.87 7.85 16.27
CA ARG A 211 -7.22 8.30 17.53
C ARG A 211 -5.70 8.36 17.42
N ALA A 212 -5.11 7.58 16.51
CA ALA A 212 -3.67 7.58 16.26
C ALA A 212 -3.22 8.75 15.38
N GLN A 213 -4.16 9.35 14.64
CA GLN A 213 -3.95 10.55 13.84
C GLN A 213 -3.98 11.80 14.73
N PRO A 214 -3.22 12.87 14.39
CA PRO A 214 -3.31 14.13 15.11
C PRO A 214 -4.73 14.68 15.02
N GLN A 215 -5.31 15.00 16.18
CA GLN A 215 -6.53 15.79 16.22
C GLN A 215 -6.15 17.21 15.85
N LEU A 216 -6.41 17.63 14.61
CA LEU A 216 -6.28 19.03 14.24
C LEU A 216 -7.24 19.83 15.14
N GLY A 217 -6.69 20.47 16.18
CA GLY A 217 -7.42 21.45 16.95
C GLY A 217 -8.00 22.50 16.02
N GLY A 218 -9.20 23.00 16.30
CA GLY A 218 -10.09 23.74 15.40
C GLY A 218 -9.57 25.02 14.72
N VAL A 219 -8.28 25.29 14.73
CA VAL A 219 -7.63 26.44 14.08
C VAL A 219 -7.14 26.09 12.66
N THR A 220 -6.83 24.83 12.35
CA THR A 220 -6.27 24.46 11.03
C THR A 220 -7.34 24.21 9.94
N ALA A 221 -8.59 23.93 10.32
CA ALA A 221 -9.68 23.72 9.35
C ALA A 221 -9.99 24.98 8.52
N LEU A 222 -9.63 26.17 8.99
CA LEU A 222 -9.89 27.43 8.29
C LEU A 222 -8.91 27.69 7.13
N LEU A 223 -7.68 27.17 7.19
CA LEU A 223 -6.65 27.46 6.17
C LEU A 223 -6.78 26.60 4.92
N MET A 224 -7.41 25.43 5.00
CA MET A 224 -7.63 24.56 3.83
C MET A 224 -8.84 24.99 2.98
N HIS A 225 -9.76 25.79 3.52
CA HIS A 225 -10.93 26.30 2.79
C HIS A 225 -10.65 27.61 2.02
N CYS A 226 -9.50 28.25 2.21
CA CYS A 226 -9.14 29.50 1.53
C CYS A 226 -8.39 29.30 0.20
N ALA A 227 -8.00 28.07 -0.16
CA ALA A 227 -7.29 27.81 -1.41
C ALA A 227 -8.20 27.70 -2.65
N ASP A 228 -9.53 27.58 -2.47
CA ASP A 228 -10.49 27.36 -3.56
C ASP A 228 -11.31 28.59 -3.98
N THR A 229 -10.98 29.78 -3.48
CA THR A 229 -11.66 31.02 -3.90
C THR A 229 -10.67 32.14 -4.18
N GLN A 230 -10.02 32.11 -5.35
CA GLN A 230 -9.49 33.33 -5.97
C GLN A 230 -9.21 33.14 -7.48
N HIS A 231 -10.28 33.26 -8.28
CA HIS A 231 -10.14 33.74 -9.64
C HIS A 231 -11.28 34.71 -10.01
N PRO A 232 -11.10 36.03 -9.79
CA PRO A 232 -11.87 37.05 -10.49
C PRO A 232 -11.05 37.61 -11.66
N GLN A 233 -11.68 37.54 -12.83
CA GLN A 233 -11.16 38.03 -14.10
C GLN A 233 -10.90 39.55 -14.08
N HIS A 234 -9.82 39.94 -14.74
CA HIS A 234 -9.41 41.31 -15.04
C HIS A 234 -10.55 42.17 -15.61
N ARG A 235 -10.85 43.31 -14.98
CA ARG A 235 -11.30 44.52 -15.68
C ARG A 235 -10.59 45.76 -15.15
N ARG A 236 -10.01 46.52 -16.08
CA ARG A 236 -9.30 47.78 -15.88
C ARG A 236 -10.27 48.95 -15.69
N ALA A 237 -10.01 49.77 -14.69
CA ALA A 237 -10.23 51.22 -14.62
C ALA A 237 -9.44 51.68 -13.36
N GLY A 238 -8.63 52.73 -13.31
CA GLY A 238 -8.71 54.02 -13.98
C GLY A 238 -8.78 55.11 -12.90
N THR A 239 -7.63 55.67 -12.52
CA THR A 239 -7.39 57.00 -11.88
C THR A 239 -7.93 57.28 -10.46
N GLY A 240 -7.07 57.84 -9.58
CA GLY A 240 -7.58 58.51 -8.36
C GLY A 240 -6.65 58.69 -7.14
N ARG A 241 -5.54 59.42 -7.30
CA ARG A 241 -4.81 60.27 -6.32
C ARG A 241 -5.35 60.41 -4.86
N ARG A 242 -4.46 60.23 -3.85
CA ARG A 242 -4.03 61.18 -2.75
C ARG A 242 -3.58 60.42 -1.48
N ARG A 243 -2.29 60.56 -1.10
CA ARG A 243 -1.70 61.41 -0.01
C ARG A 243 -1.62 60.72 1.36
N THR A 244 -0.42 60.29 1.76
CA THR A 244 0.47 60.86 2.82
C THR A 244 0.15 60.44 4.26
N ALA A 245 1.10 59.77 4.92
CA ALA A 245 1.65 60.16 6.22
C ALA A 245 2.84 59.26 6.60
N ALA A 246 3.82 59.88 7.25
CA ALA A 246 5.13 59.37 7.62
C ALA A 246 5.16 58.76 9.04
N ALA A 247 6.20 57.95 9.31
CA ALA A 247 7.01 57.87 10.55
C ALA A 247 7.64 56.46 10.62
N ALA A 248 8.93 56.28 10.29
CA ALA A 248 10.12 56.57 11.07
C ALA A 248 10.44 55.55 12.19
N LEU A 249 11.72 55.12 12.16
CA LEU A 249 12.53 54.54 13.24
C LEU A 249 12.39 53.03 13.55
N ARG A 250 13.31 52.21 12.98
CA ARG A 250 14.09 51.25 13.79
C ARG A 250 15.53 51.17 13.29
N SER A 251 16.42 51.37 14.26
CA SER A 251 17.88 51.40 14.19
C SER A 251 18.49 50.01 13.98
N ARG A 252 19.55 49.95 13.17
CA ARG A 252 20.59 48.91 13.22
C ARG A 252 21.78 49.46 14.03
N PRO A 253 22.48 48.63 14.80
CA PRO A 253 23.85 48.26 14.43
C PRO A 253 24.16 46.80 14.88
N ARG A 254 25.28 46.13 14.64
CA ARG A 254 26.47 46.20 13.79
C ARG A 254 27.08 44.78 13.86
N ARG A 255 27.79 44.39 12.81
CA ARG A 255 28.64 43.19 12.77
C ARG A 255 29.72 43.23 13.86
N LEU A 256 30.07 42.08 14.41
CA LEU A 256 31.38 41.83 15.03
C LEU A 256 31.93 40.49 14.56
N ALA A 257 33.24 40.52 14.35
CA ALA A 257 34.01 39.62 13.51
C ALA A 257 34.52 38.37 14.23
N ALA A 258 34.98 37.46 13.39
CA ALA A 258 35.67 36.20 13.68
C ALA A 258 36.77 36.25 14.74
N ARG A 259 36.93 35.12 15.45
CA ARG A 259 38.22 34.69 15.98
C ARG A 259 38.47 33.21 15.67
N ARG A 260 39.57 32.99 14.95
CA ARG A 260 40.28 31.72 14.72
C ARG A 260 40.97 31.25 16.00
N ARG A 261 40.99 29.94 16.26
CA ARG A 261 42.10 29.17 16.88
C ARG A 261 42.04 27.76 16.28
N ALA A 262 42.98 27.39 15.40
CA ALA A 262 44.29 26.78 15.65
C ALA A 262 44.22 25.25 15.79
N ARG A 263 44.91 24.56 14.86
CA ARG A 263 45.06 23.11 14.68
C ARG A 263 46.26 22.56 15.46
N HIS A 264 46.24 21.26 15.78
CA HIS A 264 47.25 20.19 15.50
C HIS A 264 47.33 19.13 16.63
N PRO A 265 47.87 17.89 16.40
CA PRO A 265 48.26 17.21 15.15
C PRO A 265 47.67 15.79 14.97
N ARG A 266 48.01 15.21 13.81
CA ARG A 266 47.69 13.88 13.28
C ARG A 266 48.42 12.74 14.01
N ALA A 267 47.79 11.56 14.02
CA ALA A 267 48.47 10.27 14.05
C ALA A 267 48.13 9.49 12.77
N THR A 268 49.17 8.92 12.16
CA THR A 268 49.20 8.17 10.90
C THR A 268 48.99 6.68 11.14
N ALA A 269 48.16 6.03 10.33
CA ALA A 269 48.33 4.63 9.94
C ALA A 269 47.60 4.41 8.62
N GLY A 270 48.38 4.19 7.55
CA GLY A 270 47.86 3.95 6.22
C GLY A 270 47.47 2.49 6.01
N HIS A 271 46.43 2.25 5.23
CA HIS A 271 46.28 1.03 4.43
C HIS A 271 45.64 1.39 3.09
N ARG A 272 46.37 1.06 2.01
CA ARG A 272 45.99 1.21 0.60
C ARG A 272 44.93 0.18 0.25
N ARG A 273 43.82 0.60 -0.37
CA ARG A 273 43.10 -0.13 -1.44
C ARG A 273 42.30 0.87 -2.28
N GLY A 274 42.93 1.39 -3.33
CA GLY A 274 42.29 2.12 -4.41
C GLY A 274 42.59 1.36 -5.70
N GLY A 275 41.54 0.94 -6.42
CA GLY A 275 41.67 0.19 -7.66
C GLY A 275 40.46 -0.69 -7.96
N GLN A 276 39.24 -0.13 -7.95
CA GLN A 276 38.06 -0.79 -8.56
C GLN A 276 36.82 0.11 -8.74
N VAL A 277 36.89 1.41 -8.43
CA VAL A 277 35.72 2.32 -8.48
C VAL A 277 35.77 3.29 -9.66
N ASP A 278 36.92 3.48 -10.31
CA ASP A 278 37.03 4.36 -11.49
C ASP A 278 36.67 3.65 -12.81
N GLN A 279 36.76 2.31 -12.87
CA GLN A 279 36.43 1.55 -14.09
C GLN A 279 34.92 1.55 -14.41
N LEU A 280 34.05 1.62 -13.38
CA LEU A 280 32.58 1.59 -13.56
C LEU A 280 31.99 2.93 -14.03
N ARG A 281 32.79 4.00 -14.01
CA ARG A 281 32.35 5.37 -14.27
C ARG A 281 32.57 5.80 -15.72
N ASP A 282 33.48 5.11 -16.42
CA ASP A 282 33.78 5.36 -17.82
C ASP A 282 32.90 4.54 -18.78
N ASP A 283 32.43 3.35 -18.36
CA ASP A 283 31.51 2.52 -19.16
C ASP A 283 30.08 3.10 -19.27
N LEU A 284 29.67 3.97 -18.34
CA LEU A 284 28.37 4.65 -18.37
C LEU A 284 28.33 5.87 -19.32
N ARG A 285 29.45 6.25 -19.94
CA ARG A 285 29.51 7.36 -20.92
C ARG A 285 29.48 6.89 -22.39
N ALA A 286 29.47 5.58 -22.64
CA ALA A 286 29.55 5.01 -23.99
C ALA A 286 28.19 4.48 -24.53
N TRP A 287 27.06 5.01 -24.07
CA TRP A 287 25.74 4.68 -24.62
C TRP A 287 25.35 5.66 -25.74
N PRO A 288 25.20 5.23 -27.00
CA PRO A 288 24.81 6.12 -28.07
C PRO A 288 23.34 6.52 -27.95
N ALA A 289 23.10 7.82 -27.90
CA ALA A 289 21.78 8.43 -27.94
C ALA A 289 21.14 8.23 -29.32
N CYS A 290 20.22 7.28 -29.44
CA CYS A 290 19.29 7.23 -30.58
C CYS A 290 18.16 8.24 -30.34
N ALA A 291 18.33 9.43 -30.92
CA ALA A 291 17.25 10.39 -31.11
C ALA A 291 16.38 9.96 -32.30
N HIS A 292 15.14 9.56 -32.04
CA HIS A 292 14.10 9.48 -33.07
C HIS A 292 12.88 10.31 -32.65
N ARG A 293 12.56 11.32 -33.46
CA ARG A 293 11.29 12.07 -33.45
C ARG A 293 10.13 11.11 -33.77
N PRO A 294 8.96 11.23 -33.12
CA PRO A 294 7.73 10.74 -33.71
C PRO A 294 7.16 11.81 -34.64
N GLN A 295 6.94 11.44 -35.90
CA GLN A 295 6.07 12.14 -36.82
C GLN A 295 4.61 11.99 -36.36
N GLN A 296 3.83 13.05 -36.54
CA GLN A 296 2.38 13.06 -36.42
C GLN A 296 1.77 12.11 -37.47
N GLY A 297 0.80 11.29 -37.07
CA GLY A 297 0.00 10.45 -37.96
C GLY A 297 -1.32 10.09 -37.30
N GLU A 298 -2.39 10.29 -38.07
CA GLU A 298 -3.83 10.20 -37.78
C GLU A 298 -4.33 9.25 -36.66
N LEU A 299 -5.36 9.76 -35.96
CA LEU A 299 -6.37 8.93 -35.31
C LEU A 299 -7.18 8.19 -36.38
N ASP A 300 -7.25 6.86 -36.27
CA ASP A 300 -8.37 6.09 -36.81
C ASP A 300 -8.97 5.20 -35.72
N LEU A 301 -10.22 5.53 -35.40
CA LEU A 301 -11.13 4.81 -34.52
C LEU A 301 -11.72 3.61 -35.28
N LEU A 302 -11.55 2.38 -34.76
CA LEU A 302 -12.40 1.25 -35.12
C LEU A 302 -12.73 0.35 -33.90
N PRO A 303 -13.90 -0.34 -33.92
CA PRO A 303 -14.77 -0.60 -32.76
C PRO A 303 -14.50 -1.93 -32.02
N PRO A 304 -15.13 -2.17 -30.84
CA PRO A 304 -14.83 -3.33 -30.01
C PRO A 304 -15.30 -4.67 -30.59
N VAL A 305 -14.44 -5.67 -30.45
CA VAL A 305 -14.63 -7.06 -30.86
C VAL A 305 -15.66 -7.75 -29.96
N SER A 306 -16.66 -8.36 -30.59
CA SER A 306 -17.74 -9.12 -29.97
C SER A 306 -17.25 -10.40 -29.28
N CYS A 307 -17.63 -10.60 -28.02
CA CYS A 307 -17.52 -11.89 -27.34
C CYS A 307 -18.56 -12.88 -27.90
N ARG A 308 -18.10 -13.93 -28.58
CA ARG A 308 -18.87 -15.16 -28.86
C ARG A 308 -18.40 -16.28 -27.92
N HIS A 309 -19.21 -16.62 -26.92
CA HIS A 309 -19.31 -17.94 -26.27
C HIS A 309 -20.69 -17.91 -25.57
N GLY A 310 -21.70 -18.67 -25.99
CA GLY A 310 -21.79 -20.13 -25.90
C GLY A 310 -22.55 -20.51 -24.61
N CYS A 311 -23.87 -20.28 -24.58
CA CYS A 311 -24.74 -20.76 -23.49
C CYS A 311 -25.18 -22.21 -23.74
N PRO A 312 -25.27 -23.07 -22.71
CA PRO A 312 -25.79 -24.43 -22.85
C PRO A 312 -27.32 -24.46 -22.82
N GLU A 313 -27.92 -25.27 -23.69
CA GLU A 313 -29.36 -25.61 -23.69
C GLU A 313 -29.74 -26.54 -22.52
N PRO A 314 -30.97 -26.44 -21.99
CA PRO A 314 -31.64 -27.55 -21.31
C PRO A 314 -32.76 -28.16 -22.19
N ALA A 315 -32.84 -29.49 -22.14
CA ALA A 315 -33.77 -30.34 -22.89
C ALA A 315 -35.15 -30.55 -22.20
N GLY A 316 -36.22 -30.61 -23.02
CA GLY A 316 -37.57 -31.24 -22.81
C GLY A 316 -38.44 -30.70 -21.66
N ASP A 317 -39.76 -30.46 -21.72
CA ASP A 317 -40.94 -30.84 -22.54
C ASP A 317 -42.13 -29.93 -22.06
N PRO A 318 -43.40 -30.01 -22.54
CA PRO A 318 -43.97 -30.07 -23.90
C PRO A 318 -44.99 -28.88 -24.12
N PRO A 319 -45.78 -28.79 -25.22
CA PRO A 319 -46.35 -27.51 -25.68
C PRO A 319 -47.70 -27.19 -25.02
N CYS A 320 -47.83 -25.97 -24.46
CA CYS A 320 -49.11 -25.43 -24.05
C CYS A 320 -49.64 -24.47 -25.12
N ARG A 321 -50.75 -24.88 -25.76
CA ARG A 321 -51.60 -24.03 -26.59
C ARG A 321 -52.19 -22.92 -25.72
N ASP A 322 -51.92 -21.65 -26.04
CA ASP A 322 -53.01 -20.70 -26.17
C ASP A 322 -52.66 -19.50 -27.05
N ARG A 323 -53.57 -19.19 -27.97
CA ARG A 323 -53.60 -17.97 -28.76
C ARG A 323 -54.41 -16.95 -27.95
N ARG A 324 -53.87 -15.74 -27.78
CA ARG A 324 -54.58 -14.43 -27.64
C ARG A 324 -53.96 -13.56 -26.53
N ARG A 325 -53.21 -12.53 -26.91
CA ARG A 325 -53.47 -11.09 -26.67
C ARG A 325 -52.18 -10.30 -26.92
N CYS A 326 -52.39 -9.10 -27.46
CA CYS A 326 -51.46 -8.17 -28.08
C CYS A 326 -50.21 -7.83 -27.27
#